data_AF-A0A2K3N9U8-F1
#
_entry.id   AF-A0A2K3N9U8-F1
#
_cell.length_a   1.000
_cell.length_b   1.000
_cell.length_c   1.000
_cell.angle_alpha   90.00
_cell.angle_beta   90.00
_cell.angle_gamma   90.00
#
_symmetry.space_group_name_H-M   'P 1'
#
loop_
_entity.id
_entity.type
_entity.pdbx_description
1 polymer ?
#
loop_
_entity_poly.entity_id
_entity_poly.type
_entity_poly.pdbx_seq_one_letter_code
_entity_poly.pdbx_strand_id
1 'polypeptide(L)'
;MCSMAELGHSKLITLLLPLLLLLLLVKSGSGHDECGELSCGPYQPRVKFPFQLVKGPQDRCAFPEFCLYCDDHKKTMLSLPTTSGPIKFLVDEIYYKPQSIRLMDPDNCIPIKFLKLNSSSFLSYHFYSVPVTNITFLNCSSVKHGYRRRQDMFKCPVYVSNSYQSVLELGLESCTKMFEVTASASLYKLPYSSLNLSWPKPDCTECEAKGKRC
;
A
#
# COMPACT_ATOMS: atom_id res chain seq x y z
N MET A 1 -26.07 22.12 -70.82
CA MET A 1 -24.94 21.55 -70.06
C MET A 1 -24.85 22.30 -68.73
N CYS A 2 -25.54 21.80 -67.72
CA CYS A 2 -24.99 21.11 -66.54
C CYS A 2 -24.09 22.00 -65.66
N SER A 3 -24.64 22.48 -64.54
CA SER A 3 -23.91 22.59 -63.28
C SER A 3 -24.88 22.83 -62.13
N MET A 4 -25.19 21.79 -61.34
CA MET A 4 -25.71 21.89 -59.96
C MET A 4 -25.57 20.52 -59.30
N ALA A 5 -24.38 20.15 -58.83
CA ALA A 5 -24.19 18.94 -58.01
C ALA A 5 -22.91 18.95 -57.15
N GLU A 6 -22.49 20.08 -56.57
CA GLU A 6 -21.26 20.14 -55.75
C GLU A 6 -21.43 20.99 -54.47
N LEU A 7 -22.63 21.05 -53.89
CA LEU A 7 -22.88 21.85 -52.67
C LEU A 7 -23.50 21.07 -51.48
N GLY A 8 -23.69 19.76 -51.62
CA GLY A 8 -24.27 18.90 -50.58
C GLY A 8 -23.23 18.09 -49.79
N HIS A 9 -22.21 17.54 -50.45
CA HIS A 9 -21.27 16.60 -49.83
C HIS A 9 -20.28 17.28 -48.87
N SER A 10 -19.72 18.43 -49.25
CA SER A 10 -18.73 19.14 -48.43
C SER A 10 -19.31 19.56 -47.07
N LYS A 11 -20.51 20.18 -47.05
CA LYS A 11 -21.16 20.63 -45.81
C LYS A 11 -21.56 19.49 -44.87
N LEU A 12 -21.98 18.35 -45.43
CA LEU A 12 -22.30 17.15 -44.65
C LEU A 12 -21.05 16.58 -43.97
N ILE A 13 -19.93 16.50 -44.67
CA ILE A 13 -18.65 16.02 -44.12
C ILE A 13 -18.16 16.96 -43.00
N THR A 14 -18.30 18.29 -43.16
CA THR A 14 -17.88 19.27 -42.14
C THR A 14 -18.71 19.20 -40.86
N LEU A 15 -19.96 18.73 -40.92
CA LEU A 15 -20.83 18.52 -39.75
C LEU A 15 -20.63 17.14 -39.11
N LEU A 16 -20.31 16.12 -39.91
CA LEU A 16 -20.07 14.76 -39.44
C LEU A 16 -18.75 14.62 -38.68
N LEU A 17 -17.68 15.32 -39.11
CA LEU A 17 -16.38 15.31 -38.43
C LEU A 17 -16.42 15.77 -36.96
N PRO A 18 -16.98 16.95 -36.62
CA PRO A 18 -17.06 17.41 -35.24
C PRO A 18 -18.01 16.55 -34.40
N LEU A 19 -19.07 16.00 -35.00
CA LEU A 19 -19.97 15.08 -34.32
C LEU A 19 -19.27 13.74 -33.99
N LEU A 20 -18.45 13.22 -34.90
CA LEU A 20 -17.62 12.03 -34.65
C LEU A 20 -16.54 12.31 -33.59
N LEU A 21 -15.94 13.50 -33.61
CA LEU A 21 -15.02 13.96 -32.55
C LEU A 21 -15.71 14.09 -31.18
N LEU A 22 -16.94 14.59 -31.14
CA LEU A 22 -17.77 14.63 -29.91
C LEU A 22 -18.10 13.22 -29.42
N LEU A 23 -18.40 12.27 -30.31
CA LEU A 23 -18.62 10.86 -29.97
C LEU A 23 -17.35 10.15 -29.48
N LEU A 24 -16.16 10.53 -30.01
CA LEU A 24 -14.86 10.05 -29.51
C LEU A 24 -14.49 10.67 -28.15
N LEU A 25 -14.98 11.88 -27.85
CA LEU A 25 -14.85 12.52 -26.54
C LEU A 25 -15.81 11.92 -25.50
N VAL A 26 -16.88 11.25 -25.92
CA VAL A 26 -17.63 10.30 -25.07
C VAL A 26 -16.82 9.00 -24.98
N LYS A 27 -15.59 9.12 -24.49
CA LYS A 27 -14.92 8.00 -23.88
C LYS A 27 -15.72 7.76 -22.61
N SER A 28 -16.51 6.68 -22.60
CA SER A 28 -17.06 6.15 -21.36
C SER A 28 -15.89 5.98 -20.41
N GLY A 29 -15.73 6.96 -19.51
CA GLY A 29 -15.12 6.70 -18.24
C GLY A 29 -15.97 5.60 -17.67
N SER A 30 -15.51 4.36 -17.83
CA SER A 30 -15.82 3.30 -16.88
C SER A 30 -15.24 3.80 -15.57
N GLY A 31 -15.92 4.78 -14.96
CA GLY A 31 -15.82 5.04 -13.55
C GLY A 31 -16.27 3.74 -12.94
N HIS A 32 -15.29 2.86 -12.71
CA HIS A 32 -15.40 1.93 -11.61
C HIS A 32 -15.99 2.75 -10.46
N ASP A 33 -16.98 2.19 -9.77
CA ASP A 33 -17.56 2.87 -8.62
C ASP A 33 -16.46 3.01 -7.56
N GLU A 34 -15.61 4.04 -7.69
CA GLU A 34 -14.40 4.25 -6.88
C GLU A 34 -14.75 4.53 -5.42
N CYS A 35 -16.03 4.86 -5.17
CA CYS A 35 -16.61 5.04 -3.85
C CYS A 35 -17.38 3.79 -3.37
N GLY A 36 -17.39 2.70 -4.13
CA GLY A 36 -17.98 1.42 -3.75
C GLY A 36 -17.07 0.63 -2.81
N GLU A 37 -17.66 -0.20 -1.93
CA GLU A 37 -16.89 -1.12 -1.09
C GLU A 37 -16.57 -2.40 -1.86
N LEU A 38 -15.29 -2.78 -1.89
CA LEU A 38 -14.80 -4.02 -2.48
C LEU A 38 -14.10 -4.89 -1.43
N SER A 39 -13.84 -6.16 -1.75
CA SER A 39 -13.03 -7.04 -0.91
C SER A 39 -12.50 -8.22 -1.74
N CYS A 40 -11.35 -8.76 -1.36
CA CYS A 40 -10.83 -10.00 -1.94
C CYS A 40 -11.62 -11.24 -1.48
N GLY A 41 -12.38 -11.15 -0.39
CA GLY A 41 -13.19 -12.25 0.11
C GLY A 41 -13.94 -11.95 1.41
N PRO A 42 -14.75 -12.91 1.91
CA PRO A 42 -15.62 -12.70 3.08
C PRO A 42 -14.86 -12.40 4.38
N TYR A 43 -13.60 -12.82 4.49
CA TYR A 43 -12.73 -12.62 5.66
C TYR A 43 -11.55 -11.71 5.36
N GLN A 44 -11.73 -10.77 4.44
CA GLN A 44 -10.71 -9.82 4.04
C GLN A 44 -11.16 -8.40 4.36
N PRO A 45 -10.21 -7.47 4.60
CA PRO A 45 -10.54 -6.09 4.88
C PRO A 45 -11.36 -5.50 3.73
N ARG A 46 -12.39 -4.73 4.08
CA ARG A 46 -13.15 -3.97 3.09
C ARG A 46 -12.26 -2.87 2.54
N VAL A 47 -12.23 -2.76 1.22
CA VAL A 47 -11.48 -1.77 0.46
C VAL A 47 -12.44 -0.70 -0.01
N LYS A 48 -12.09 0.54 0.29
CA LYS A 48 -12.76 1.79 -0.06
C LYS A 48 -11.69 2.83 -0.34
N PHE A 49 -12.10 3.91 -0.99
CA PHE A 49 -11.28 5.10 -1.19
C PHE A 49 -10.56 5.52 0.12
N PRO A 50 -9.26 5.86 0.06
CA PRO A 50 -8.45 6.08 -1.13
C PRO A 50 -7.86 4.81 -1.75
N PHE A 51 -8.05 3.65 -1.13
CA PHE A 51 -7.53 2.40 -1.65
C PHE A 51 -8.35 1.91 -2.83
N GLN A 52 -7.65 1.45 -3.86
CA GLN A 52 -8.27 0.87 -5.05
C GLN A 52 -7.88 -0.60 -5.14
N LEU A 53 -8.88 -1.47 -5.32
CA LEU A 53 -8.64 -2.90 -5.52
C LEU A 53 -8.52 -3.19 -7.02
N VAL A 54 -7.31 -3.53 -7.45
CA VAL A 54 -6.98 -3.90 -8.83
C VAL A 54 -7.41 -5.36 -9.06
N LYS A 55 -8.30 -5.61 -10.03
CA LYS A 55 -8.85 -6.96 -10.29
C LYS A 55 -8.16 -7.67 -11.44
N GLY A 56 -7.45 -6.95 -12.31
CA GLY A 56 -6.69 -7.54 -13.40
C GLY A 56 -5.58 -6.66 -13.97
N PRO A 57 -4.76 -7.18 -14.89
CA PRO A 57 -3.62 -6.45 -15.47
C PRO A 57 -4.00 -5.19 -16.25
N GLN A 58 -5.25 -5.10 -16.69
CA GLN A 58 -5.79 -3.96 -17.44
C GLN A 58 -6.38 -2.87 -16.54
N ASP A 59 -6.62 -3.18 -15.26
CA ASP A 59 -7.14 -2.20 -14.32
C ASP A 59 -6.02 -1.23 -13.96
N ARG A 60 -6.24 0.04 -14.28
CA ARG A 60 -5.33 1.11 -13.91
C ARG A 60 -5.72 1.61 -12.54
N CYS A 61 -4.77 1.58 -11.64
CA CYS A 61 -4.92 2.19 -10.33
C CYS A 61 -4.54 3.66 -10.42
N ALA A 62 -5.44 4.55 -10.01
CA ALA A 62 -5.23 5.99 -10.12
C ALA A 62 -4.03 6.47 -9.28
N PHE A 63 -3.80 5.82 -8.15
CA PHE A 63 -2.74 6.15 -7.21
C PHE A 63 -1.91 4.90 -6.87
N PRO A 64 -0.73 4.71 -7.50
CA PRO A 64 0.14 3.53 -7.32
C PRO A 64 0.37 3.11 -5.86
N GLU A 65 0.49 4.06 -4.96
CA GLU A 65 0.72 3.85 -3.53
C GLU A 65 -0.51 3.30 -2.77
N PHE A 66 -1.72 3.46 -3.32
CA PHE A 66 -2.98 3.04 -2.72
C PHE A 66 -3.58 1.81 -3.43
N CYS A 67 -2.82 1.19 -4.33
CA CYS A 67 -3.26 0.00 -5.03
C CYS A 67 -3.15 -1.23 -4.15
N LEU A 68 -4.28 -1.91 -4.01
CA LEU A 68 -4.37 -3.23 -3.42
C LEU A 68 -4.67 -4.25 -4.52
N TYR A 69 -4.24 -5.48 -4.32
CA TYR A 69 -4.59 -6.59 -5.21
C TYR A 69 -4.95 -7.82 -4.40
N CYS A 70 -5.68 -8.75 -5.01
CA CYS A 70 -5.93 -10.06 -4.44
C CYS A 70 -4.85 -11.03 -4.92
N ASP A 71 -4.22 -11.75 -4.01
CA ASP A 71 -3.38 -12.89 -4.41
C ASP A 71 -4.23 -14.11 -4.82
N ASP A 72 -3.56 -15.18 -5.24
CA ASP A 72 -4.20 -16.43 -5.66
C ASP A 72 -5.01 -17.11 -4.55
N HIS A 73 -4.74 -16.76 -3.29
CA HIS A 73 -5.44 -17.24 -2.10
C HIS A 73 -6.53 -16.27 -1.62
N LYS A 74 -6.88 -15.27 -2.43
CA LYS A 74 -7.86 -14.23 -2.12
C LYS A 74 -7.48 -13.40 -0.90
N LYS A 75 -6.19 -13.22 -0.64
CA LYS A 75 -5.67 -12.31 0.38
C LYS A 75 -5.46 -10.92 -0.20
N THR A 76 -5.83 -9.89 0.56
CA THR A 76 -5.63 -8.50 0.20
C THR A 76 -4.16 -8.14 0.42
N MET A 77 -3.49 -7.73 -0.65
CA MET A 77 -2.07 -7.42 -0.65
C MET A 77 -1.83 -5.96 -1.02
N LEU A 78 -0.83 -5.34 -0.39
CA LEU A 78 -0.31 -4.02 -0.73
C LEU A 78 1.11 -4.16 -1.27
N SER A 79 1.42 -3.45 -2.34
CA SER A 79 2.77 -3.36 -2.89
C SER A 79 3.28 -1.93 -2.78
N LEU A 80 4.22 -1.69 -1.87
CA LEU A 80 4.81 -0.37 -1.69
C LEU A 80 6.05 -0.22 -2.58
N PRO A 81 6.15 0.83 -3.41
CA PRO A 81 7.35 1.10 -4.17
C PRO A 81 8.49 1.52 -3.24
N THR A 82 9.69 0.95 -3.43
CA THR A 82 10.91 1.43 -2.79
C THR A 82 12.02 1.60 -3.82
N THR A 83 13.11 2.27 -3.42
CA THR A 83 14.31 2.44 -4.26
C THR A 83 14.95 1.11 -4.66
N SER A 84 14.76 0.06 -3.86
CA SER A 84 15.26 -1.30 -4.11
C SER A 84 14.26 -2.23 -4.81
N GLY A 85 13.14 -1.68 -5.29
CA GLY A 85 12.03 -2.44 -5.87
C GLY A 85 10.79 -2.52 -4.98
N PRO A 86 9.67 -3.06 -5.48
CA PRO A 86 8.42 -3.13 -4.73
C PRO A 86 8.51 -4.14 -3.58
N ILE A 87 7.96 -3.75 -2.42
CA ILE A 87 7.85 -4.63 -1.25
C ILE A 87 6.38 -4.97 -1.02
N LYS A 88 6.10 -6.26 -0.95
CA LYS A 88 4.76 -6.80 -0.78
C LYS A 88 4.44 -7.03 0.70
N PHE A 89 3.24 -6.65 1.10
CA PHE A 89 2.69 -6.88 2.44
C PHE A 89 1.30 -7.49 2.32
N LEU A 90 0.98 -8.36 3.28
CA LEU A 90 -0.39 -8.74 3.54
C LEU A 90 -1.09 -7.59 4.25
N VAL A 91 -2.28 -7.21 3.81
CA VAL A 91 -3.13 -6.25 4.51
C VAL A 91 -4.00 -7.01 5.49
N ASP A 92 -3.70 -6.84 6.78
CA ASP A 92 -4.50 -7.46 7.84
C ASP A 92 -5.77 -6.63 8.11
N GLU A 93 -5.62 -5.31 8.25
CA GLU A 93 -6.77 -4.44 8.51
C GLU A 93 -6.54 -3.01 7.99
N ILE A 94 -7.63 -2.37 7.55
CA ILE A 94 -7.66 -0.97 7.10
C ILE A 94 -8.60 -0.19 8.02
N TYR A 95 -8.04 0.79 8.72
CA TYR A 95 -8.78 1.65 9.63
C TYR A 95 -8.98 3.04 9.03
N TYR A 96 -10.16 3.25 8.42
CA TYR A 96 -10.50 4.50 7.75
C TYR A 96 -10.58 5.71 8.70
N LYS A 97 -11.20 5.56 9.89
CA LYS A 97 -11.33 6.67 10.86
C LYS A 97 -9.99 7.22 11.36
N PRO A 98 -9.07 6.40 11.90
CA PRO A 98 -7.74 6.87 12.29
C PRO A 98 -6.76 6.93 11.11
N GLN A 99 -7.21 6.66 9.88
CA GLN A 99 -6.41 6.60 8.66
C GLN A 99 -5.12 5.79 8.79
N SER A 100 -5.24 4.53 9.21
CA SER A 100 -4.10 3.63 9.34
C SER A 100 -4.35 2.24 8.77
N ILE A 101 -3.30 1.63 8.22
CA ILE A 101 -3.30 0.31 7.63
C ILE A 101 -2.34 -0.56 8.43
N ARG A 102 -2.83 -1.72 8.86
CA ARG A 102 -2.01 -2.73 9.51
C ARG A 102 -1.56 -3.75 8.47
N LEU A 103 -0.25 -3.80 8.29
CA LEU A 103 0.43 -4.66 7.35
C LEU A 103 1.11 -5.80 8.10
N MET A 104 1.12 -6.97 7.49
CA MET A 104 1.86 -8.14 7.96
C MET A 104 2.85 -8.59 6.91
N ASP A 105 3.91 -9.23 7.37
CA ASP A 105 4.82 -9.94 6.48
C ASP A 105 4.37 -11.39 6.34
N PRO A 106 4.05 -11.88 5.12
CA PRO A 106 3.80 -13.30 4.88
C PRO A 106 4.92 -14.21 5.39
N ASP A 107 6.17 -13.74 5.34
CA ASP A 107 7.36 -14.47 5.80
C ASP A 107 7.62 -14.30 7.31
N ASN A 108 6.77 -13.53 8.00
CA ASN A 108 6.89 -13.20 9.42
C ASN A 108 8.22 -12.50 9.79
N CYS A 109 8.76 -11.67 8.89
CA CYS A 109 10.04 -10.98 9.07
C CYS A 109 9.98 -9.47 8.74
N ILE A 110 9.05 -8.77 9.40
CA ILE A 110 8.87 -7.31 9.30
C ILE A 110 10.18 -6.50 9.49
N PRO A 111 11.11 -6.84 10.41
CA PRO A 111 12.34 -6.08 10.60
C PRO A 111 13.13 -5.79 9.31
N ILE A 112 13.27 -6.79 8.43
CA ILE A 112 14.01 -6.62 7.17
C ILE A 112 13.23 -5.74 6.19
N LYS A 113 11.91 -5.90 6.10
CA LYS A 113 11.07 -5.06 5.24
C LYS A 113 11.03 -3.61 5.70
N PHE A 114 10.99 -3.38 7.02
CA PHE A 114 11.04 -2.05 7.62
C PHE A 114 12.31 -1.30 7.22
N LEU A 115 13.47 -1.96 7.23
CA LEU A 115 14.73 -1.32 6.82
C LEU A 115 14.67 -0.74 5.42
N LYS A 116 14.18 -1.54 4.48
CA LYS A 116 14.05 -1.13 3.07
C LYS A 116 13.04 0.00 2.91
N LEU A 117 11.93 -0.04 3.67
CA LEU A 117 10.94 1.04 3.69
C LEU A 117 11.50 2.34 4.29
N ASN A 118 12.18 2.26 5.43
CA ASN A 118 12.73 3.42 6.12
C ASN A 118 13.83 4.13 5.30
N SER A 119 14.53 3.39 4.43
CA SER A 119 15.48 3.96 3.47
C SER A 119 14.83 4.56 2.21
N SER A 120 13.51 4.45 2.04
CA SER A 120 12.82 4.93 0.86
C SER A 120 12.31 6.36 1.03
N SER A 121 12.66 7.24 0.08
CA SER A 121 12.34 8.67 0.11
C SER A 121 10.97 9.04 -0.50
N PHE A 122 10.22 8.09 -1.06
CA PHE A 122 9.03 8.36 -1.87
C PHE A 122 7.75 7.69 -1.35
N LEU A 123 7.69 7.37 -0.05
CA LEU A 123 6.49 6.76 0.53
C LEU A 123 5.45 7.84 0.85
N SER A 124 4.26 7.74 0.23
CA SER A 124 3.08 8.53 0.59
C SER A 124 2.48 8.15 1.97
N TYR A 125 3.11 7.21 2.67
CA TYR A 125 2.73 6.75 4.00
C TYR A 125 3.68 7.29 5.06
N HIS A 126 3.13 7.55 6.24
CA HIS A 126 3.90 7.82 7.45
C HIS A 126 3.78 6.63 8.40
N PHE A 127 4.79 6.38 9.22
CA PHE A 127 4.62 5.45 10.32
C PHE A 127 3.69 6.05 11.38
N TYR A 128 2.72 5.26 11.87
CA TYR A 128 1.63 5.77 12.70
C TYR A 128 2.13 6.36 14.04
N SER A 129 2.08 7.70 14.16
CA SER A 129 2.21 8.52 15.38
C SER A 129 3.05 7.93 16.53
N VAL A 130 4.31 7.57 16.26
CA VAL A 130 5.27 7.19 17.30
C VAL A 130 6.37 8.24 17.36
N PRO A 131 6.81 8.66 18.56
CA PRO A 131 8.00 9.48 18.67
C PRO A 131 9.17 8.83 17.93
N VAL A 132 9.99 9.68 17.31
CA VAL A 132 11.24 9.27 16.70
C VAL A 132 12.12 8.66 17.79
N THR A 133 12.57 7.42 17.59
CA THR A 133 13.43 6.73 18.54
C THR A 133 14.64 6.14 17.83
N ASN A 134 15.74 6.00 18.57
CA ASN A 134 16.89 5.23 18.11
C ASN A 134 16.56 3.75 18.25
N ILE A 135 16.56 3.07 17.12
CA ILE A 135 16.26 1.65 17.03
C ILE A 135 17.52 0.93 16.57
N THR A 136 17.84 -0.17 17.25
CA THR A 136 19.02 -0.98 16.98
C THR A 136 18.60 -2.26 16.28
N PHE A 137 19.26 -2.55 15.17
CA PHE A 137 19.11 -3.82 14.46
C PHE A 137 20.16 -4.81 14.95
N LEU A 138 19.71 -6.00 15.35
CA LEU A 138 20.53 -7.06 15.91
C LEU A 138 20.44 -8.28 14.99
N ASN A 139 21.58 -8.82 14.61
CA ASN A 139 21.68 -10.11 13.94
C ASN A 139 21.71 -11.22 14.98
N CYS A 140 20.68 -12.04 14.99
CA CYS A 140 20.45 -13.14 15.92
C CYS A 140 20.49 -14.51 15.23
N SER A 141 21.15 -14.63 14.07
CA SER A 141 21.27 -15.89 13.32
C SER A 141 21.92 -17.01 14.14
N SER A 142 22.79 -16.68 15.10
CA SER A 142 23.45 -17.62 15.99
C SER A 142 22.51 -18.19 17.08
N VAL A 143 21.31 -17.65 17.24
CA VAL A 143 20.42 -18.01 18.34
C VAL A 143 19.52 -19.19 17.97
N LYS A 144 19.78 -20.34 18.59
CA LYS A 144 19.08 -21.61 18.28
C LYS A 144 17.68 -21.72 18.90
N HIS A 145 17.43 -21.13 20.08
CA HIS A 145 16.11 -21.08 20.70
C HIS A 145 15.95 -19.82 21.56
N GLY A 146 14.92 -19.02 21.27
CA GLY A 146 14.53 -17.90 22.12
C GLY A 146 13.44 -18.33 23.09
N TYR A 147 13.81 -18.74 24.30
CA TYR A 147 12.89 -19.30 25.31
C TYR A 147 11.76 -18.34 25.75
N ARG A 148 11.78 -17.08 25.31
CA ARG A 148 10.77 -16.04 25.60
C ARG A 148 10.30 -15.26 24.35
N ARG A 149 10.67 -15.70 23.14
CA ARG A 149 10.48 -14.89 21.93
C ARG A 149 9.28 -15.38 21.14
N ARG A 150 8.38 -14.45 20.78
CA ARG A 150 7.28 -14.71 19.83
C ARG A 150 7.74 -14.66 18.36
N GLN A 151 8.94 -14.14 18.10
CA GLN A 151 9.56 -14.15 16.76
C GLN A 151 10.37 -15.44 16.56
N ASP A 152 10.11 -16.12 15.46
CA ASP A 152 10.90 -17.27 15.01
C ASP A 152 12.22 -16.78 14.42
N MET A 153 13.30 -16.91 15.20
CA MET A 153 14.62 -16.41 14.82
C MET A 153 15.26 -17.21 13.68
N PHE A 154 14.77 -18.41 13.37
CA PHE A 154 15.20 -19.16 12.19
C PHE A 154 14.64 -18.54 10.90
N LYS A 155 13.36 -18.13 10.94
CA LYS A 155 12.72 -17.48 9.78
C LYS A 155 13.10 -16.01 9.65
N CYS A 156 13.28 -15.33 10.77
CA CYS A 156 13.67 -13.93 10.81
C CYS A 156 14.84 -13.71 11.78
N PRO A 157 16.10 -13.85 11.32
CA PRO A 157 17.28 -13.75 12.17
C PRO A 157 17.63 -12.30 12.55
N VAL A 158 16.77 -11.33 12.24
CA VAL A 158 16.98 -9.91 12.55
C VAL A 158 15.97 -9.48 13.61
N TYR A 159 16.47 -8.97 14.73
CA TYR A 159 15.65 -8.43 15.81
C TYR A 159 15.82 -6.91 15.90
N VAL A 160 14.75 -6.21 16.29
CA VAL A 160 14.78 -4.75 16.50
C VAL A 160 14.59 -4.44 17.97
N SER A 161 15.52 -3.70 18.55
CA SER A 161 15.50 -3.27 19.96
C SER A 161 15.50 -1.74 20.08
N ASN A 162 14.89 -1.18 21.12
CA ASN A 162 15.17 0.20 21.54
C ASN A 162 16.10 0.24 22.76
N SER A 163 16.44 1.47 23.15
CA SER A 163 17.17 1.80 24.39
C SER A 163 16.45 1.41 25.67
N TYR A 164 15.16 1.13 25.66
CA TYR A 164 14.38 0.76 26.86
C TYR A 164 14.38 -0.76 27.13
N GLN A 165 14.79 -1.56 26.15
CA GLN A 165 14.78 -3.02 26.24
C GLN A 165 16.11 -3.56 26.75
N SER A 166 16.06 -4.44 27.76
CA SER A 166 17.23 -5.14 28.24
C SER A 166 17.58 -6.30 27.30
N VAL A 167 18.78 -6.23 26.71
CA VAL A 167 19.37 -7.30 25.88
C VAL A 167 19.38 -8.62 26.66
N LEU A 168 19.68 -8.58 27.96
CA LEU A 168 19.74 -9.76 28.83
C LEU A 168 18.35 -10.37 29.08
N GLU A 169 17.33 -9.55 29.35
CA GLU A 169 15.97 -10.05 29.62
C GLU A 169 15.33 -10.69 28.39
N LEU A 170 15.68 -10.19 27.21
CA LEU A 170 15.22 -10.70 25.92
C LEU A 170 16.07 -11.87 25.38
N GLY A 171 17.14 -12.23 26.08
CA GLY A 171 18.06 -13.28 25.67
C GLY A 171 18.82 -12.95 24.38
N LEU A 172 19.16 -11.68 24.15
CA LEU A 172 19.78 -11.19 22.92
C LEU A 172 21.32 -11.10 23.04
N GLU A 173 21.92 -11.69 24.08
CA GLU A 173 23.36 -11.68 24.35
C GLU A 173 24.20 -12.31 23.25
N SER A 174 23.64 -13.30 22.55
CA SER A 174 24.30 -13.95 21.41
C SER A 174 24.07 -13.23 20.08
N CYS A 175 23.27 -12.16 20.07
CA CYS A 175 23.03 -11.36 18.88
C CYS A 175 24.11 -10.30 18.71
N THR A 176 24.47 -10.00 17.46
CA THR A 176 25.46 -8.98 17.12
C THR A 176 24.77 -7.71 16.63
N LYS A 177 25.19 -6.54 17.11
CA LYS A 177 24.73 -5.25 16.59
C LYS A 177 25.11 -5.09 15.13
N MET A 178 24.11 -4.84 14.28
CA MET A 178 24.33 -4.54 12.87
C MET A 178 24.53 -3.04 12.69
N PHE A 179 23.52 -2.24 13.05
CA PHE A 179 23.53 -0.79 12.94
C PHE A 179 22.35 -0.18 13.71
N GLU A 180 22.35 1.14 13.82
CA GLU A 180 21.27 1.93 14.41
C GLU A 180 20.66 2.84 13.36
N VAL A 181 19.35 3.04 13.45
CA VAL A 181 18.64 4.06 12.67
C VAL A 181 17.73 4.85 13.58
N THR A 182 17.55 6.11 13.24
CA THR A 182 16.56 6.98 13.87
C THR A 182 15.31 6.93 13.01
N ALA A 183 14.21 6.42 13.57
CA ALA A 183 12.96 6.28 12.83
C ALA A 183 11.74 6.50 13.73
N SER A 184 10.64 6.98 13.15
CA SER A 184 9.33 6.95 13.80
C SER A 184 8.76 5.55 13.59
N ALA A 185 8.80 4.67 14.60
CA ALA A 185 8.24 3.32 14.44
C ALA A 185 7.80 2.71 15.76
N SER A 186 6.70 1.96 15.73
CA SER A 186 6.20 1.26 16.92
C SER A 186 6.96 -0.05 17.14
N LEU A 187 7.94 -0.02 18.02
CA LEU A 187 8.74 -1.20 18.38
C LEU A 187 7.98 -2.27 19.15
N TYR A 188 6.80 -1.97 19.69
CA TYR A 188 5.92 -3.00 20.24
C TYR A 188 5.21 -3.83 19.15
N LYS A 189 5.29 -3.43 17.88
CA LYS A 189 4.65 -4.14 16.76
C LYS A 189 5.66 -4.70 15.76
N LEU A 190 6.79 -4.01 15.57
CA LEU A 190 7.86 -4.46 14.66
C LEU A 190 8.38 -5.90 14.96
N PRO A 191 8.61 -6.31 16.22
CA PRO A 191 8.96 -7.69 16.57
C PRO A 191 7.77 -8.65 16.56
N TYR A 192 6.54 -8.13 16.53
CA TYR A 192 5.28 -8.88 16.62
C TYR A 192 4.57 -8.91 15.25
N SER A 193 5.37 -9.05 14.19
CA SER A 193 4.94 -9.35 12.81
C SER A 193 4.03 -8.34 12.12
N SER A 194 3.81 -7.16 12.69
CA SER A 194 2.96 -6.15 12.07
C SER A 194 3.58 -4.77 12.00
N LEU A 195 3.24 -4.07 10.92
CA LEU A 195 3.65 -2.70 10.66
C LEU A 195 2.41 -1.84 10.47
N ASN A 196 2.32 -0.75 11.22
CA ASN A 196 1.23 0.22 11.09
C ASN A 196 1.72 1.44 10.32
N LEU A 197 1.08 1.73 9.19
CA LEU A 197 1.29 2.93 8.41
C LEU A 197 0.04 3.79 8.46
N SER A 198 0.18 5.11 8.52
CA SER A 198 -0.88 6.08 8.26
C SER A 198 -0.73 6.67 6.86
N TRP A 199 -1.84 7.06 6.26
CA TRP A 199 -1.86 7.81 5.01
C TRP A 199 -2.49 9.19 5.22
N PRO A 200 -2.12 10.19 4.41
CA PRO A 200 -2.72 11.52 4.49
C PRO A 200 -4.22 11.48 4.18
N LYS A 201 -4.97 12.47 4.67
CA LYS A 201 -6.39 12.64 4.29
C LYS A 201 -6.51 12.73 2.77
N PRO A 202 -7.22 11.80 2.11
CA PRO A 202 -7.37 11.86 0.67
C PRO A 202 -8.37 12.95 0.29
N ASP A 203 -8.29 13.42 -0.96
CA ASP A 203 -9.27 14.36 -1.51
C ASP A 203 -10.59 13.64 -1.76
N CYS A 204 -11.59 13.93 -0.93
CA CYS A 204 -12.91 13.31 -0.98
C CYS A 204 -13.90 14.03 -1.90
N THR A 205 -13.48 15.12 -2.56
CA THR A 205 -14.36 16.02 -3.31
C THR A 205 -15.22 15.28 -4.33
N GLU A 206 -14.66 14.31 -5.04
CA GLU A 206 -15.38 13.57 -6.08
C GLU A 206 -16.42 12.59 -5.51
N CYS A 207 -16.11 11.88 -4.43
CA CYS A 207 -17.07 10.96 -3.80
C CYS A 207 -18.20 11.74 -3.10
N GLU A 208 -17.89 12.85 -2.44
CA GLU A 208 -18.88 13.72 -1.79
C GLU A 208 -19.80 14.38 -2.82
N ALA A 209 -19.26 14.83 -3.97
CA ALA A 209 -20.06 15.38 -5.07
C ALA A 209 -21.05 14.35 -5.66
N LYS A 210 -20.71 13.06 -5.60
CA LYS A 210 -21.61 11.95 -5.99
C LYS A 210 -22.59 11.54 -4.87
N GLY A 211 -22.62 12.26 -3.74
CA GLY A 211 -23.45 11.94 -2.58
C GLY A 211 -23.00 10.67 -1.83
N LYS A 212 -21.78 10.21 -2.08
CA LYS A 212 -21.19 9.02 -1.48
C LYS A 212 -20.24 9.42 -0.35
N ARG A 213 -19.90 8.46 0.50
CA ARG A 213 -18.94 8.67 1.58
C ARG A 213 -17.51 8.49 1.08
N CYS A 214 -16.65 9.35 1.58
CA CYS A 214 -15.27 8.99 1.92
C CYS A 214 -15.31 8.11 3.19
#